data_AF-A0A974XE80-F1
#
_entry.id   AF-A0A974XE80-F1
#
_cell.length_a   1.000
_cell.length_b   1.000
_cell.length_c   1.000
_cell.angle_alpha   90.00
_cell.angle_beta   90.00
_cell.angle_gamma   90.00
#
_symmetry.space_group_name_H-M   'P 1'
#
loop_
_entity.id
_entity.type
_entity.pdbx_description
1 polymer ?
#
loop_
_entity_poly.entity_id
_entity_poly.type
_entity_poly.pdbx_seq_one_letter_code
_entity_poly.pdbx_strand_id
1 'polypeptide(L)'
;MTGSFTWICTGVILNLASKEYSKAIKNHLAENTRFITCVFGERIQDKIVEKGTLAKMARGEMFRFMAENQIRQMEEIRSFNCLGYEFSKTESNDITLVFVKRNLDQ
;
A
#
# COMPACT_ATOMS: atom_id res chain seq x y z
N MET A 1 2.12 -5.58 21.91
CA MET A 1 0.93 -4.84 21.45
C MET A 1 1.07 -4.55 19.97
N THR A 2 0.58 -5.44 19.09
CA THR A 2 0.58 -5.25 17.64
C THR A 2 -0.72 -4.56 17.24
N GLY A 3 -0.71 -3.24 17.16
CA GLY A 3 -1.84 -2.46 16.67
C GLY A 3 -1.89 -2.50 15.14
N SER A 4 -2.91 -3.17 14.59
CA SER A 4 -3.28 -3.01 13.18
C SER A 4 -4.06 -1.70 13.04
N PHE A 5 -3.47 -0.70 12.40
CA PHE A 5 -4.11 0.59 12.16
C PHE A 5 -4.83 0.57 10.79
N THR A 6 -6.16 0.67 10.81
CA THR A 6 -7.00 0.78 9.62
C THR A 6 -7.53 2.21 9.53
N TRP A 7 -7.18 2.95 8.47
CA TRP A 7 -7.72 4.29 8.22
C TRP A 7 -8.97 4.20 7.34
N ILE A 8 -10.03 4.89 7.73
CA ILE A 8 -11.29 4.96 6.98
C ILE A 8 -11.42 6.36 6.39
N CYS A 9 -11.25 6.47 5.08
CA CYS A 9 -11.69 7.65 4.32
C CYS A 9 -12.94 7.23 3.56
N THR A 10 -14.12 7.69 4.01
CA THR A 10 -15.45 7.53 3.37
C THR A 10 -15.57 6.33 2.40
N GLY A 11 -15.73 5.12 2.95
CA GLY A 11 -15.99 3.91 2.18
C GLY A 11 -14.78 3.28 1.46
N VAL A 12 -13.57 3.76 1.68
CA VAL A 12 -12.33 3.12 1.21
C VAL A 12 -11.51 2.67 2.40
N ILE A 13 -11.13 1.38 2.42
CA ILE A 13 -10.19 0.82 3.38
C ILE A 13 -8.88 0.50 2.66
N LEU A 14 -7.82 1.21 3.06
CA LEU A 14 -6.47 0.92 2.60
C LEU A 14 -5.84 -0.12 3.52
N ASN A 15 -5.59 -1.31 2.97
CA ASN A 15 -4.92 -2.38 3.67
C ASN A 15 -3.40 -2.24 3.55
N LEU A 16 -2.79 -1.77 4.63
CA LEU A 16 -1.35 -1.72 4.82
C LEU A 16 -0.84 -2.88 5.70
N ALA A 17 -1.70 -3.84 6.08
CA ALA A 17 -1.35 -5.00 6.91
C ALA A 17 -1.09 -6.26 6.07
N SER A 18 -0.32 -7.21 6.63
CA SER A 18 -0.11 -8.55 6.04
C SER A 18 -1.43 -9.28 5.77
N LYS A 19 -1.42 -10.17 4.77
CA LYS A 19 -2.59 -10.92 4.27
C LYS A 19 -3.41 -11.64 5.37
N GLU A 20 -2.79 -12.05 6.47
CA GLU A 20 -3.51 -12.72 7.56
C GLU A 20 -4.47 -11.78 8.32
N TYR A 21 -4.12 -10.50 8.53
CA TYR A 21 -4.99 -9.55 9.23
C TYR A 21 -6.15 -9.05 8.36
N SER A 22 -5.90 -8.91 7.05
CA SER A 22 -6.90 -8.50 6.05
C SER A 22 -8.11 -9.44 6.03
N LYS A 23 -7.89 -10.74 6.31
CA LYS A 23 -8.92 -11.77 6.32
C LYS A 23 -9.89 -11.61 7.50
N ALA A 24 -9.41 -11.11 8.64
CA ALA A 24 -10.22 -10.88 9.83
C ALA A 24 -11.15 -9.65 9.67
N ILE A 25 -10.69 -8.62 8.95
CA ILE A 25 -11.43 -7.36 8.77
C ILE A 25 -12.47 -7.50 7.64
N LYS A 26 -12.21 -8.34 6.62
CA LYS A 26 -13.13 -8.59 5.49
C LYS A 26 -14.55 -9.00 5.92
N ASN A 27 -14.70 -9.69 7.03
CA ASN A 27 -16.01 -10.12 7.53
C ASN A 27 -16.79 -9.02 8.27
N HIS A 28 -16.16 -7.89 8.60
CA HIS A 28 -16.78 -6.75 9.30
C HIS A 28 -16.89 -5.50 8.41
N LEU A 29 -16.53 -5.63 7.14
CA LEU A 29 -16.56 -4.55 6.15
C LEU A 29 -17.98 -4.43 5.58
N ALA A 30 -18.56 -3.23 5.61
CA ALA A 30 -19.83 -2.95 4.95
C ALA A 30 -19.71 -3.23 3.44
N GLU A 31 -20.75 -3.79 2.82
CA GLU A 31 -20.74 -4.30 1.42
C GLU A 31 -20.29 -3.26 0.37
N ASN A 32 -20.40 -1.97 0.66
CA ASN A 32 -19.96 -0.88 -0.22
C ASN A 32 -18.54 -0.36 0.04
N THR A 33 -17.73 -1.08 0.83
CA THR A 33 -16.38 -0.63 1.16
C THR A 33 -15.37 -1.12 0.12
N ARG A 34 -14.71 -0.17 -0.57
CA ARG A 34 -13.61 -0.49 -1.49
C ARG A 34 -12.37 -0.85 -0.70
N PHE A 35 -11.90 -2.09 -0.85
CA PHE A 35 -10.70 -2.59 -0.18
C PHE A 35 -9.50 -2.50 -1.13
N ILE A 36 -8.54 -1.65 -0.80
CA ILE A 36 -7.36 -1.38 -1.62
C ILE A 36 -6.15 -2.03 -0.97
N THR A 37 -5.35 -2.73 -1.77
CA THR A 37 -4.09 -3.33 -1.32
C THR A 37 -2.89 -2.60 -1.93
N CYS A 38 -1.93 -2.19 -1.10
CA CYS A 38 -0.65 -1.67 -1.56
C CYS A 38 0.40 -2.78 -1.60
N VAL A 39 1.03 -2.97 -2.75
CA VAL A 39 2.14 -3.91 -2.97
C VAL A 39 3.41 -3.11 -3.16
N PHE A 40 4.46 -3.45 -2.42
CA PHE A 40 5.75 -2.77 -2.49
C PHE A 40 6.79 -3.79 -2.93
N GLY A 41 7.31 -3.65 -4.14
CA GLY A 41 8.29 -4.59 -4.67
C GLY A 41 9.39 -3.90 -5.47
N GLU A 42 10.40 -4.68 -5.82
CA GLU A 42 11.47 -4.24 -6.72
C GLU A 42 11.29 -4.96 -8.04
N ARG A 43 11.55 -4.28 -9.17
CA ARG A 43 11.57 -4.95 -10.47
C ARG A 43 12.88 -5.71 -10.59
N ILE A 44 12.78 -7.04 -10.60
CA ILE A 44 13.91 -7.94 -10.84
C ILE A 44 13.58 -8.69 -12.12
N GLN A 45 14.34 -8.40 -13.18
CA GLN A 45 14.04 -8.84 -14.55
C GLN A 45 12.66 -8.31 -14.98
N ASP A 46 11.68 -9.20 -15.15
CA ASP A 46 10.29 -8.89 -15.55
C ASP A 46 9.26 -9.17 -14.46
N LYS A 47 9.70 -9.37 -13.22
CA LYS A 47 8.80 -9.65 -12.09
C LYS A 47 8.98 -8.63 -10.99
N ILE A 48 7.85 -8.26 -10.37
CA ILE A 48 7.83 -7.49 -9.14
C ILE A 48 8.04 -8.44 -7.96
N VAL A 49 9.17 -8.29 -7.27
CA VAL A 49 9.55 -9.13 -6.13
C VAL A 49 9.40 -8.31 -4.85
N GLU A 50 8.50 -8.74 -3.97
CA GLU A 50 8.30 -8.12 -2.65
C GLU A 50 9.36 -8.67 -1.67
N LYS A 51 10.30 -7.82 -1.26
CA LYS A 51 11.23 -8.15 -0.17
C LYS A 51 10.56 -7.84 1.17
N GLY A 52 10.28 -8.86 1.97
CA GLY A 52 9.49 -8.74 3.19
C GLY A 52 9.92 -7.63 4.16
N THR A 53 11.22 -7.41 4.37
CA THR A 53 11.72 -6.32 5.21
C THR A 53 11.43 -4.95 4.61
N LEU A 54 11.71 -4.75 3.32
CA LEU A 54 11.47 -3.48 2.64
C LEU A 54 9.98 -3.18 2.51
N ALA A 55 9.15 -4.19 2.27
CA ALA A 55 7.70 -4.04 2.19
C ALA A 55 7.11 -3.62 3.54
N LYS A 56 7.61 -4.15 4.65
CA LYS A 56 7.23 -3.71 6.00
C LYS A 56 7.59 -2.25 6.24
N MET A 57 8.80 -1.84 5.88
CA MET A 57 9.23 -0.45 6.01
C MET A 57 8.39 0.49 5.13
N ALA A 58 8.14 0.11 3.87
CA ALA A 58 7.34 0.90 2.95
C ALA A 58 5.88 1.05 3.38
N ARG A 59 5.28 0.00 3.95
CA ARG A 59 3.93 0.07 4.55
C ARG A 59 3.88 1.06 5.72
N GLY A 60 4.91 1.05 6.57
CA GLY A 60 5.03 2.01 7.67
C GLY A 60 5.19 3.45 7.18
N GLU A 61 6.04 3.67 6.18
CA GLU A 61 6.23 5.00 5.59
C GLU A 61 4.99 5.49 4.83
N MET A 62 4.28 4.60 4.13
CA MET A 62 3.00 4.93 3.49
C MET A 62 1.98 5.39 4.53
N PHE A 63 1.90 4.67 5.65
CA PHE A 63 1.03 5.06 6.75
C PHE A 63 1.40 6.44 7.31
N ARG A 64 2.70 6.67 7.54
CA ARG A 64 3.22 7.95 8.04
C ARG A 64 2.92 9.10 7.07
N PHE A 65 3.20 8.90 5.78
CA PHE A 65 2.88 9.83 4.70
C PHE A 65 1.39 10.19 4.68
N MET A 66 0.50 9.19 4.81
CA MET A 66 -0.93 9.42 4.85
C MET A 66 -1.37 10.22 6.08
N ALA A 67 -0.81 9.90 7.24
CA ALA A 67 -1.13 10.59 8.49
C ALA A 67 -0.64 12.04 8.48
N GLU A 68 0.59 12.28 8.02
CA GLU A 68 1.19 13.62 7.96
C GLU A 68 0.50 14.52 6.94
N ASN A 69 0.15 13.99 5.77
CA ASN A 69 -0.48 14.77 4.69
C ASN A 69 -2.01 14.75 4.76
N GLN A 70 -2.60 14.10 5.78
CA GLN A 70 -4.06 13.92 5.93
C GLN A 70 -4.72 13.44 4.64
N ILE A 71 -4.10 12.45 3.99
CA ILE A 71 -4.50 11.95 2.69
C ILE A 71 -5.93 11.39 2.79
N ARG A 72 -6.83 11.89 1.96
CA ARG A 72 -8.24 11.46 1.93
C ARG A 72 -8.64 10.84 0.60
N GLN A 73 -7.84 11.03 -0.44
CA GLN A 73 -8.12 10.52 -1.78
C GLN A 73 -7.05 9.54 -2.27
N MET A 74 -7.49 8.59 -3.08
CA MET A 74 -6.64 7.56 -3.67
C MET A 74 -5.60 8.14 -4.62
N GLU A 75 -5.95 9.20 -5.30
CA GLU A 75 -5.09 9.94 -6.22
C GLU A 75 -3.85 10.49 -5.50
N GLU A 76 -4.01 10.93 -4.25
CA GLU A 76 -2.90 11.48 -3.46
C GLU A 76 -1.96 10.37 -2.95
N ILE A 77 -2.48 9.16 -2.71
CA ILE A 77 -1.67 7.97 -2.35
C ILE A 77 -0.69 7.62 -3.49
N ARG A 78 -1.06 7.86 -4.74
CA ARG A 78 -0.19 7.62 -5.91
C ARG A 78 1.05 8.52 -5.92
N SER A 79 1.02 9.63 -5.18
CA SER A 79 2.15 10.55 -5.03
C SER A 79 3.20 10.06 -4.03
N PHE A 80 2.97 8.92 -3.37
CA PHE A 80 3.95 8.32 -2.47
C PHE A 80 5.26 8.01 -3.20
N ASN A 81 6.35 8.58 -2.71
CA ASN A 81 7.69 8.45 -3.29
C ASN A 81 8.78 8.12 -2.25
N CYS A 82 8.40 7.65 -1.06
CA CYS A 82 9.35 7.38 0.02
C CYS A 82 10.16 6.09 -0.23
N LEU A 83 11.36 6.02 0.35
CA LEU A 83 12.27 4.85 0.26
C LEU A 83 12.63 4.44 -1.19
N GLY A 84 12.49 5.36 -2.15
CA GLY A 84 12.76 5.10 -3.57
C GLY A 84 11.69 4.29 -4.29
N TYR A 85 10.52 4.10 -3.68
CA TYR A 85 9.36 3.50 -4.34
C TYR A 85 8.64 4.52 -5.22
N GLU A 86 8.11 4.08 -6.35
CA GLU A 86 7.29 4.89 -7.25
C GLU A 86 6.05 4.11 -7.69
N PHE A 87 4.92 4.80 -7.83
CA PHE A 87 3.68 4.21 -8.30
C PHE A 87 3.81 3.73 -9.75
N SER A 88 3.53 2.44 -9.99
CA SER A 88 3.51 1.85 -11.33
C SER A 88 2.09 1.72 -11.84
N LYS A 89 1.70 2.59 -12.78
CA LYS A 89 0.37 2.53 -13.40
C LYS A 89 0.14 1.25 -14.20
N THR A 90 1.19 0.66 -14.78
CA THR A 90 1.10 -0.55 -15.61
C THR A 90 0.83 -1.80 -14.77
N GLU A 91 1.38 -1.86 -13.56
CA GLU A 91 1.21 -3.01 -12.64
C GLU A 91 0.02 -2.82 -11.69
N SER A 92 -0.49 -1.59 -11.56
CA SER A 92 -1.61 -1.24 -10.68
C SER A 92 -2.97 -1.43 -11.35
N ASN A 93 -4.00 -1.69 -10.53
CA ASN A 93 -5.40 -1.79 -10.93
C ASN A 93 -6.33 -1.08 -9.93
N ASP A 94 -7.64 -1.14 -10.13
CA ASP A 94 -8.64 -0.44 -9.32
C ASP A 94 -8.69 -0.80 -7.83
N ILE A 95 -8.10 -1.95 -7.45
CA ILE A 95 -8.08 -2.47 -6.08
C ILE A 95 -6.66 -2.76 -5.55
N THR A 96 -5.64 -2.64 -6.40
CA THR A 96 -4.24 -2.95 -6.08
C THR A 96 -3.34 -1.86 -6.60
N LEU A 97 -2.67 -1.16 -5.69
CA LEU A 97 -1.65 -0.17 -6.03
C LEU A 97 -0.27 -0.81 -5.89
N VAL A 98 0.47 -0.86 -6.98
CA VAL A 98 1.82 -1.43 -7.02
C VAL A 98 2.83 -0.31 -7.05
N PHE A 99 3.71 -0.31 -6.06
CA PHE A 99 4.83 0.59 -5.92
C PHE A 99 6.13 -0.17 -6.20
N VAL A 100 6.87 0.30 -7.18
CA VAL A 100 8.12 -0.32 -7.63
C VAL A 100 9.29 0.52 -7.16
N LYS A 101 10.24 -0.10 -6.46
CA LYS A 101 11.47 0.58 -6.06
C LYS A 101 12.33 0.86 -7.29
N ARG A 102 12.74 2.12 -7.45
CA ARG A 102 13.74 2.52 -8.44
C ARG A 102 15.07 1.90 -8.01
N ASN A 103 15.60 0.97 -8.81
CA ASN A 103 16.95 0.46 -8.61
C ASN A 103 17.92 1.58 -8.99
N LEU A 104 18.54 2.21 -7.99
CA LEU A 104 19.68 3.11 -8.15
C LEU A 104 20.96 2.25 -8.18
N ASP A 105 21.05 1.35 -9.14
CA ASP A 105 22.28 0.63 -9.45
C ASP A 105 22.57 0.84 -10.94
N GLN A 106 23.15 2.00 -11.25
CA GLN A 106 24.06 2.19 -12.38
C GLN A 106 25.44 2.50 -11.83
#